data_AF-A0A7V5BF00-F1
#
_entry.id   AF-A0A7V5BF00-F1
#
_cell.length_a   1.000
_cell.length_b   1.000
_cell.length_c   1.000
_cell.angle_alpha   90.00
_cell.angle_beta   90.00
_cell.angle_gamma   90.00
#
_symmetry.space_group_name_H-M   'P 1'
#
loop_
_entity.id
_entity.type
_entity.pdbx_description
1 polymer ?
#
loop_
_entity_poly.entity_id
_entity_poly.type
_entity_poly.pdbx_seq_one_letter_code
_entity_poly.pdbx_strand_id
1 'polypeptide(L)'
;MRNLLLLGFFLFFSSVVFGQIERSIFEAFDLTEINKIQINLSDSVKIEYWPGDNILVESNIAFYNGTKNIFEKLIKKGRYKLVEDRTTQILVLSDNGQTKQQIAGKNGEICDETIERTIYIPEDYAFSNGVYVKVDEE
;
A
#
# COMPACT_ATOMS: atom_id res chain seq x y z
N MET A 1 38.10 -7.62 44.52
CA MET A 1 37.02 -6.68 44.15
C MET A 1 37.39 -5.76 42.97
N ARG A 2 38.24 -6.20 42.02
CA ARG A 2 38.60 -5.41 40.81
C ARG A 2 37.79 -5.81 39.57
N ASN A 3 37.23 -7.02 39.56
CA ASN A 3 36.52 -7.59 38.41
C ASN A 3 35.00 -7.37 38.47
N LEU A 4 34.46 -6.79 39.56
CA LEU A 4 33.04 -6.42 39.64
C LEU A 4 32.73 -5.08 38.96
N LEU A 5 33.73 -4.20 38.81
CA LEU A 5 33.58 -2.90 38.15
C LEU A 5 33.46 -3.01 36.62
N LEU A 6 33.92 -4.12 36.03
CA LEU A 6 33.83 -4.37 34.58
C LEU A 6 32.46 -4.91 34.14
N LEU A 7 31.66 -5.48 35.05
CA LEU A 7 30.35 -6.05 34.73
C LEU A 7 29.23 -4.98 34.70
N GLY A 8 29.46 -3.82 35.33
CA GLY A 8 28.48 -2.75 35.44
C GLY A 8 28.38 -1.81 34.22
N PHE A 9 29.33 -1.87 33.29
CA PHE A 9 29.39 -0.94 32.15
C PHE A 9 28.58 -1.39 30.92
N PHE A 10 28.04 -2.61 30.91
CA PHE A 10 27.41 -3.20 29.72
C PHE A 10 25.87 -3.04 29.64
N LEU A 11 25.23 -2.38 30.60
CA LEU A 11 23.76 -2.40 30.76
C LEU A 11 23.00 -1.13 30.30
N PHE A 12 23.65 -0.14 29.67
CA PHE A 12 23.00 1.15 29.38
C PHE A 12 22.70 1.47 27.91
N PHE A 13 22.84 0.51 26.99
CA PHE A 13 22.40 0.68 25.60
C PHE A 13 21.09 -0.08 25.34
N SER A 14 20.01 0.29 26.03
CA SER A 14 18.66 -0.01 25.51
C SER A 14 18.31 1.07 24.50
N SER A 15 18.70 0.86 23.24
CA SER A 15 18.21 1.67 22.12
C SER A 15 16.69 1.59 22.10
N VAL A 16 16.03 2.76 22.17
CA VAL A 16 14.59 2.87 21.97
C VAL A 16 14.34 2.63 20.49
N VAL A 17 14.05 1.39 20.11
CA VAL A 17 13.63 1.07 18.75
C VAL A 17 12.22 1.63 18.59
N PHE A 18 12.07 2.74 17.88
CA PHE A 18 10.77 3.17 17.39
C PHE A 18 10.35 2.15 16.32
N GLY A 19 9.52 1.19 16.70
CA GLY A 19 9.05 0.15 15.79
C GLY A 19 8.29 0.78 14.62
N GLN A 20 8.67 0.41 13.39
CA GLN A 20 7.88 0.72 12.20
C GLN A 20 6.57 -0.06 12.26
N ILE A 21 5.46 0.61 11.93
CA ILE A 21 4.17 -0.06 11.82
C ILE A 21 3.99 -0.48 10.37
N GLU A 22 3.87 -1.78 10.14
CA GLU A 22 3.60 -2.34 8.83
C GLU A 22 2.19 -2.94 8.76
N ARG A 23 1.54 -2.78 7.60
CA ARG A 23 0.27 -3.45 7.32
C ARG A 23 0.04 -3.63 5.83
N SER A 24 -0.40 -4.82 5.48
CA SER A 24 -0.93 -5.15 4.16
C SER A 24 -2.45 -4.91 4.12
N ILE A 25 -2.91 -4.25 3.06
CA ILE A 25 -4.33 -4.07 2.75
C ILE A 25 -4.60 -4.72 1.40
N PHE A 26 -5.67 -5.51 1.33
CA PHE A 26 -6.12 -6.17 0.11
C PHE A 26 -7.44 -5.55 -0.36
N GLU A 27 -7.48 -5.15 -1.62
CA GLU A 27 -8.68 -4.62 -2.28
C GLU A 27 -8.96 -5.44 -3.55
N ALA A 28 -10.20 -5.89 -3.71
CA ALA A 28 -10.63 -6.68 -4.86
C ALA A 28 -11.61 -5.85 -5.71
N PHE A 29 -11.40 -5.84 -7.03
CA PHE A 29 -12.24 -5.11 -7.98
C PHE A 29 -12.82 -6.07 -9.01
N ASP A 30 -14.15 -6.14 -9.05
CA ASP A 30 -14.91 -6.97 -9.99
C ASP A 30 -14.64 -6.56 -11.45
N LEU A 31 -14.61 -7.51 -12.38
CA LEU A 31 -14.40 -7.25 -13.81
C LEU A 31 -15.59 -7.64 -14.67
N THR A 32 -16.74 -7.92 -14.05
CA THR A 32 -18.00 -8.13 -14.77
C THR A 32 -18.25 -7.00 -15.78
N GLU A 33 -18.40 -7.37 -17.07
CA GLU A 33 -18.61 -6.46 -18.22
C GLU A 33 -17.43 -5.53 -18.57
N ILE A 34 -16.28 -5.63 -17.89
CA ILE A 34 -15.11 -4.78 -18.14
C ILE A 34 -14.22 -5.38 -19.23
N ASN A 35 -13.96 -4.63 -20.30
CA ASN A 35 -13.04 -5.04 -21.36
C ASN A 35 -11.70 -4.30 -21.29
N LYS A 36 -11.62 -3.19 -20.55
CA LYS A 36 -10.41 -2.38 -20.42
C LYS A 36 -10.16 -1.97 -18.98
N ILE A 37 -8.91 -2.08 -18.55
CA ILE A 37 -8.45 -1.64 -17.23
C ILE A 37 -7.37 -0.58 -17.44
N GLN A 38 -7.57 0.58 -16.80
CA GLN A 38 -6.61 1.67 -16.76
C GLN A 38 -6.11 1.86 -15.33
N ILE A 39 -4.80 1.92 -15.16
CA ILE A 39 -4.14 2.08 -13.86
C ILE A 39 -3.51 3.47 -13.82
N ASN A 40 -4.09 4.36 -13.02
CA ASN A 40 -3.68 5.76 -12.85
C ASN A 40 -3.24 6.01 -11.40
N LEU A 41 -2.09 5.45 -11.02
CA LEU A 41 -1.54 5.59 -9.68
C LEU A 41 -0.31 6.50 -9.68
N SER A 42 -0.16 7.32 -8.64
CA SER A 42 0.98 8.24 -8.51
C SER A 42 2.29 7.51 -8.17
N ASP A 43 2.17 6.40 -7.45
CA ASP A 43 3.28 5.63 -6.94
C ASP A 43 3.60 4.48 -7.91
N SER A 44 4.87 4.05 -8.00
CA SER A 44 5.26 2.91 -8.83
C SER A 44 4.58 1.63 -8.34
N VAL A 45 4.03 0.85 -9.27
CA VAL A 45 3.35 -0.42 -8.95
C VAL A 45 4.04 -1.60 -9.60
N LYS A 46 4.02 -2.73 -8.89
CA LYS A 46 4.34 -4.03 -9.45
C LYS A 46 3.08 -4.62 -10.07
N ILE A 47 3.20 -5.19 -11.25
CA ILE A 47 2.11 -5.91 -11.91
C ILE A 47 2.45 -7.39 -11.92
N GLU A 48 1.49 -8.23 -11.55
CA GLU A 48 1.56 -9.68 -11.65
C GLU A 48 0.30 -10.20 -12.36
N TYR A 49 0.43 -11.24 -13.17
CA TYR A 49 -0.72 -11.95 -13.72
C TYR A 49 -1.13 -13.09 -12.80
N TRP A 50 -2.43 -13.40 -12.73
CA TRP A 50 -2.93 -14.49 -11.90
C TRP A 50 -4.19 -15.16 -12.47
N PRO A 51 -4.47 -16.42 -12.10
CA PRO A 51 -5.66 -17.16 -12.55
C PRO A 51 -6.91 -16.80 -11.72
N GLY A 52 -7.27 -15.52 -11.68
CA GLY A 52 -8.47 -14.99 -11.03
C GLY A 52 -9.42 -14.32 -12.03
N ASP A 53 -10.64 -13.99 -11.58
CA ASP A 53 -11.67 -13.30 -12.38
C ASP A 53 -11.85 -11.81 -12.00
N ASN A 54 -11.04 -11.34 -11.06
CA ASN A 54 -11.04 -9.98 -10.53
C ASN A 54 -9.63 -9.40 -10.47
N ILE A 55 -9.52 -8.09 -10.31
CA ILE A 55 -8.23 -7.47 -9.94
C ILE A 55 -8.09 -7.61 -8.43
N LEU A 56 -6.93 -8.07 -7.97
CA LEU A 56 -6.54 -7.97 -6.58
C LEU A 56 -5.41 -6.94 -6.46
N VAL A 57 -5.54 -6.03 -5.50
CA VAL A 57 -4.49 -5.06 -5.16
C VAL A 57 -4.03 -5.32 -3.75
N GLU A 58 -2.74 -5.60 -3.60
CA GLU A 58 -2.06 -5.64 -2.32
C GLU A 58 -1.32 -4.31 -2.12
N SER A 59 -1.62 -3.61 -1.03
CA SER A 59 -0.90 -2.41 -0.60
C SER A 59 -0.17 -2.69 0.71
N ASN A 60 1.16 -2.76 0.66
CA ASN A 60 2.04 -2.87 1.82
C ASN A 60 2.43 -1.47 2.29
N ILE A 61 1.97 -1.10 3.48
CA ILE A 61 2.16 0.24 4.02
C ILE A 61 3.08 0.18 5.23
N ALA A 62 4.19 0.91 5.16
CA ALA A 62 5.07 1.17 6.29
C ALA A 62 4.85 2.59 6.82
N PHE A 63 4.66 2.72 8.13
CA PHE A 63 4.36 3.97 8.82
C PHE A 63 5.38 4.23 9.94
N TYR A 64 6.08 5.35 9.85
CA TYR A 64 7.21 5.72 10.70
C TYR A 64 6.87 6.91 11.60
N ASN A 65 7.53 6.99 12.75
CA ASN A 65 7.46 8.11 13.71
C ASN A 65 6.03 8.46 14.18
N GLY A 66 5.10 7.53 14.03
CA GLY A 66 3.69 7.70 14.35
C GLY A 66 3.16 6.60 15.26
N THR A 67 1.97 6.84 15.83
CA THR A 67 1.33 5.86 16.71
C THR A 67 0.39 4.96 15.93
N LYS A 68 0.22 3.71 16.39
CA LYS A 68 -0.76 2.77 15.82
C LYS A 68 -2.16 3.37 15.73
N ASN A 69 -2.60 4.13 16.73
CA ASN A 69 -3.92 4.77 16.72
C ASN A 69 -4.07 5.81 15.60
N ILE A 70 -3.02 6.57 15.30
CA ILE A 70 -3.02 7.50 14.17
C ILE A 70 -3.10 6.71 12.87
N PHE A 71 -2.25 5.71 12.70
CA PHE A 71 -2.25 4.85 11.52
C PHE A 71 -3.62 4.21 11.23
N GLU A 72 -4.24 3.61 12.25
CA GLU A 72 -5.59 3.02 12.14
C GLU A 72 -6.65 4.06 11.75
N LYS A 73 -6.54 5.31 12.23
CA LYS A 73 -7.45 6.39 11.81
C LYS A 73 -7.26 6.75 10.35
N LEU A 74 -6.02 6.76 9.84
CA LEU A 74 -5.74 7.05 8.43
C LEU A 74 -6.32 5.97 7.52
N ILE A 75 -6.13 4.70 7.89
CA ILE A 75 -6.74 3.55 7.20
C ILE A 75 -8.26 3.68 7.18
N LYS A 76 -8.88 3.96 8.33
CA LYS A 76 -10.34 4.12 8.44
C LYS A 76 -10.88 5.29 7.62
N LYS A 77 -10.11 6.36 7.47
CA LYS A 77 -10.43 7.49 6.57
C LYS A 77 -10.22 7.18 5.09
N GLY A 78 -9.77 5.97 4.79
CA GLY A 78 -9.53 5.50 3.43
C GLY A 78 -8.25 6.04 2.82
N ARG A 79 -7.30 6.61 3.59
CA ARG A 79 -6.09 7.30 3.07
C ARG A 79 -5.34 6.50 1.99
N TYR A 80 -5.28 5.18 2.16
CA TYR A 80 -4.53 4.27 1.27
C TYR A 80 -5.41 3.52 0.29
N LYS A 81 -6.73 3.71 0.33
CA LYS A 81 -7.67 3.05 -0.57
C LYS A 81 -7.51 3.56 -2.00
N LEU A 82 -7.73 2.67 -2.95
CA LEU A 82 -7.93 3.06 -4.32
C LEU A 82 -9.39 3.45 -4.57
N VAL A 83 -9.59 4.27 -5.59
CA VAL A 83 -10.90 4.63 -6.12
C VAL A 83 -11.04 4.01 -7.50
N GLU A 84 -12.16 3.36 -7.70
CA GLU A 84 -12.61 2.91 -9.02
C GLU A 84 -13.54 3.94 -9.65
N ASP A 85 -13.28 4.25 -10.91
CA ASP A 85 -14.26 4.87 -11.80
C ASP A 85 -14.62 3.85 -12.88
N ARG A 86 -15.92 3.62 -13.07
CA ARG A 86 -16.45 2.58 -13.94
C ARG A 86 -17.38 3.18 -14.98
N THR A 87 -17.11 2.83 -16.22
CA THR A 87 -18.08 2.92 -17.32
C THR A 87 -18.49 1.52 -17.73
N THR A 88 -19.38 1.37 -18.72
CA THR A 88 -19.88 0.07 -19.17
C THR A 88 -18.80 -0.94 -19.55
N GLN A 89 -17.62 -0.51 -20.00
CA GLN A 89 -16.55 -1.43 -20.44
C GLN A 89 -15.16 -1.08 -19.91
N ILE A 90 -15.02 0.00 -19.15
CA ILE A 90 -13.72 0.52 -18.70
C ILE A 90 -13.75 0.68 -17.18
N LEU A 91 -12.76 0.06 -16.53
CA LEU A 91 -12.43 0.28 -15.14
C LEU A 91 -11.17 1.14 -15.06
N VAL A 92 -11.24 2.24 -14.32
CA VAL A 92 -10.09 3.09 -14.01
C VAL A 92 -9.81 2.98 -12.52
N LEU A 93 -8.60 2.52 -12.16
CA LEU A 93 -8.12 2.50 -10.78
C LEU A 93 -7.21 3.71 -10.54
N SER A 94 -7.48 4.46 -9.48
CA SER A 94 -6.72 5.66 -9.13
C SER A 94 -6.54 5.81 -7.62
N ASP A 95 -5.58 6.63 -7.19
CA ASP A 95 -5.48 7.03 -5.79
C ASP A 95 -6.71 7.85 -5.39
N ASN A 96 -7.13 7.79 -4.11
CA ASN A 96 -8.35 8.46 -3.64
C ASN A 96 -8.37 10.00 -3.69
N GLY A 97 -7.35 10.63 -4.28
CA GLY A 97 -7.23 12.09 -4.41
C GLY A 97 -6.99 12.84 -3.09
N GLN A 98 -6.88 12.17 -1.94
CA GLN A 98 -6.52 12.83 -0.69
C GLN A 98 -5.09 13.30 -0.77
N THR A 99 -4.90 14.62 -0.74
CA THR A 99 -3.57 15.21 -0.54
C THR A 99 -2.97 14.61 0.73
N LYS A 100 -1.81 13.95 0.61
CA LYS A 100 -1.07 13.36 1.73
C LYS A 100 -0.60 14.50 2.65
N GLN A 101 -1.49 14.98 3.52
CA GLN A 101 -1.15 15.98 4.53
C GLN A 101 -0.06 15.39 5.44
N GLN A 102 0.90 16.24 5.81
CA GLN A 102 1.89 15.88 6.82
C GLN A 102 1.20 15.60 8.15
N ILE A 103 1.63 14.54 8.81
CA ILE A 103 1.07 14.09 10.08
C ILE A 103 2.12 14.36 11.14
N ALA A 104 1.73 15.12 12.18
CA ALA A 104 2.59 15.32 13.33
C ALA A 104 2.56 14.07 14.23
N GLY A 105 3.73 13.53 14.49
CA GLY A 105 4.00 12.49 15.47
C GLY A 105 3.90 13.02 16.89
N LYS A 106 3.98 12.10 17.86
CA LYS A 106 3.74 12.38 19.28
C LYS A 106 4.71 13.42 19.87
N ASN A 107 5.92 13.51 19.32
CA ASN A 107 7.00 14.38 19.80
C ASN A 107 7.31 15.55 18.86
N GLY A 108 6.40 15.87 17.93
CA GLY A 108 6.62 16.92 16.91
C GLY A 108 7.44 16.47 15.70
N GLU A 109 7.93 15.23 15.68
CA GLU A 109 8.47 14.58 14.49
C GLU A 109 7.40 14.45 13.40
N ILE A 110 7.79 14.50 12.14
CA ILE A 110 6.87 14.26 11.02
C ILE A 110 6.78 12.74 10.82
N CYS A 111 5.55 12.22 10.71
CA CYS A 111 5.35 10.83 10.33
C CYS A 111 5.60 10.65 8.84
N ASP A 112 6.37 9.61 8.51
CA ASP A 112 6.64 9.22 7.13
C ASP A 112 5.85 7.96 6.77
N GLU A 113 5.55 7.82 5.49
CA GLU A 113 4.77 6.71 4.96
C GLU A 113 5.42 6.18 3.69
N THR A 114 5.51 4.87 3.55
CA THR A 114 5.90 4.20 2.30
C THR A 114 4.79 3.24 1.92
N ILE A 115 4.40 3.24 0.64
CA ILE A 115 3.35 2.39 0.09
C ILE A 115 3.96 1.64 -1.08
N GLU A 116 4.00 0.32 -0.97
CA GLU A 116 4.37 -0.58 -2.06
C GLU A 116 3.11 -1.30 -2.53
N ARG A 117 2.84 -1.27 -3.84
CA ARG A 117 1.63 -1.89 -4.40
C ARG A 117 1.97 -2.99 -5.41
N THR A 118 1.28 -4.12 -5.27
CA THR A 118 1.20 -5.17 -6.28
C THR A 118 -0.22 -5.25 -6.78
N ILE A 119 -0.38 -5.18 -8.10
CA ILE A 119 -1.67 -5.34 -8.78
C ILE A 119 -1.63 -6.67 -9.51
N TYR A 120 -2.52 -7.57 -9.10
CA TYR A 120 -2.76 -8.87 -9.71
C TYR A 120 -3.86 -8.71 -10.76
N ILE A 121 -3.48 -8.84 -12.02
CA ILE A 121 -4.38 -8.69 -13.18
C ILE A 121 -4.68 -10.09 -13.73
N PRO A 122 -5.94 -10.41 -14.02
CA PRO A 122 -6.28 -11.68 -14.64
C PRO A 122 -5.51 -11.96 -15.94
N GLU A 123 -5.17 -13.23 -16.16
CA GLU A 123 -4.40 -13.69 -17.32
C GLU A 123 -5.13 -13.48 -18.66
N ASP A 124 -6.46 -13.33 -18.63
CA ASP A 124 -7.29 -13.00 -19.80
C ASP A 124 -7.24 -11.50 -20.16
N TYR A 125 -6.34 -10.71 -19.58
CA TYR A 125 -6.06 -9.33 -20.00
C TYR A 125 -4.59 -9.18 -20.44
N ALA A 126 -4.39 -8.46 -21.53
CA ALA A 126 -3.06 -8.15 -22.04
C ALA A 126 -2.81 -6.63 -22.08
N PHE A 127 -1.58 -6.21 -21.73
CA PHE A 127 -1.19 -4.81 -21.80
C PHE A 127 -1.00 -4.35 -23.26
N SER A 128 -1.75 -3.33 -23.66
CA SER A 128 -1.70 -2.73 -25.00
C SER A 128 -2.00 -1.24 -24.93
N ASN A 129 -1.14 -0.42 -25.55
CA ASN A 129 -1.31 1.04 -25.63
C ASN A 129 -1.58 1.75 -24.29
N GLY A 130 -0.91 1.32 -23.21
CA GLY A 130 -1.04 1.96 -21.90
C GLY A 130 -2.23 1.50 -21.06
N VAL A 131 -3.01 0.52 -21.53
CA VAL A 131 -4.15 -0.07 -20.81
C VAL A 131 -4.09 -1.59 -20.90
N TYR A 132 -4.79 -2.29 -20.01
CA TYR A 132 -4.99 -3.73 -20.13
C TYR A 132 -6.31 -3.98 -20.84
N VAL A 133 -6.31 -4.86 -21.83
CA VAL A 133 -7.47 -5.17 -22.66
C VAL A 133 -7.76 -6.66 -22.55
N LYS A 134 -9.03 -7.00 -22.35
CA LYS A 134 -9.47 -8.40 -22.32
C LYS A 134 -9.12 -9.06 -23.66
N VAL A 135 -8.51 -10.23 -23.60
CA VAL A 135 -8.17 -11.05 -24.74
C VAL A 135 -9.42 -11.86 -25.09
N ASP A 136 -9.93 -11.68 -26.30
CA ASP A 136 -11.03 -12.51 -26.78
C ASP A 136 -10.54 -13.96 -26.89
N GLU A 137 -11.27 -14.92 -26.32
CA GLU A 137 -11.04 -16.34 -26.59
C GLU A 137 -11.45 -16.62 -28.04
N GLU A 138 -10.48 -16.96 -28.90
CA GLU A 138 -10.71 -17.44 -30.28
C GLU A 138 -11.48 -18.77 -30.32
#